data_AF-A0A3C0G2X6-F1
#
_entry.id   AF-A0A3C0G2X6-F1
#
_cell.length_a   1.000
_cell.length_b   1.000
_cell.length_c   1.000
_cell.angle_alpha   90.00
_cell.angle_beta   90.00
_cell.angle_gamma   90.00
#
_symmetry.space_group_name_H-M   'P 1'
#
loop_
_entity.id
_entity.type
_entity.pdbx_description
1 polymer ?
#
loop_
_entity_poly.entity_id
_entity_poly.type
_entity_poly.pdbx_seq_one_letter_code
_entity_poly.pdbx_strand_id
1 'polypeptide(L)'
;MERTNAEVKIIKGKTKLMREHVGLASMLMPLDFVQDDDQNTMATDGKKIFWAEKFVEDTDLPELMAVFIHEVLHVVYEHPYRRGDRDPKLWNVACDYAINNYIIDTLRLSLPQGGLYSYKYRNMTAEQIYRILDTDDDAFEDMMQNAKSISSDESLSGESNQSKSGNKYEDIPTQVGEVLDATDEDGNPLSKDQIEEAVTAIRQQLSTANKVEALNGTSDLKGVIESNSSIRVDWVASIADWLQDVFSYVHSYKKPNKRHLARDYYLPSKVPLNNGGELAVAIDTSGSICQEELNYFGSILEQ
;
A
#
# COMPACT_ATOMS: atom_id res chain seq x y z
N MET A 1 -23.21 4.65 25.64
CA MET A 1 -22.03 4.00 26.21
C MET A 1 -20.97 5.07 26.40
N GLU A 2 -20.40 5.16 27.60
CA GLU A 2 -19.17 5.94 27.79
C GLU A 2 -18.06 5.24 27.00
N ARG A 3 -17.25 6.03 26.28
CA ARG A 3 -16.14 5.50 25.50
C ARG A 3 -14.99 5.09 26.42
N THR A 4 -14.30 4.00 26.11
CA THR A 4 -13.10 3.60 26.86
C THR A 4 -11.96 4.59 26.62
N ASN A 5 -10.93 4.56 27.47
CA ASN A 5 -9.76 5.43 27.31
C ASN A 5 -9.02 5.10 26.00
N ALA A 6 -8.89 3.82 25.66
CA ALA A 6 -8.35 3.36 24.39
C ALA A 6 -9.13 3.90 23.18
N GLU A 7 -10.46 3.82 23.17
CA GLU A 7 -11.29 4.38 22.09
C GLU A 7 -11.06 5.88 21.91
N VAL A 8 -11.02 6.64 23.01
CA VAL A 8 -10.73 8.08 23.00
C VAL A 8 -9.33 8.34 22.43
N LYS A 9 -8.34 7.52 22.78
CA LYS A 9 -6.97 7.64 22.28
C LYS A 9 -6.88 7.33 20.78
N ILE A 10 -7.59 6.31 20.30
CA ILE A 10 -7.71 6.00 18.87
C ILE A 10 -8.30 7.19 18.11
N ILE A 11 -9.39 7.80 18.61
CA ILE A 11 -10.00 8.97 17.98
C ILE A 11 -9.02 10.14 17.91
N LYS A 12 -8.26 10.39 18.97
CA LYS A 12 -7.21 11.41 18.99
C LYS A 12 -6.12 11.11 17.96
N GLY A 13 -5.67 9.85 17.87
CA GLY A 13 -4.68 9.41 16.90
C GLY A 13 -5.15 9.60 15.46
N LYS A 14 -6.38 9.15 15.12
CA LYS A 14 -7.01 9.37 13.81
C LYS A 14 -7.10 10.86 13.46
N THR A 15 -7.54 11.68 14.41
CA THR A 15 -7.65 13.14 14.21
C THR A 15 -6.30 13.79 13.97
N LYS A 16 -5.24 13.34 14.66
CA LYS A 16 -3.89 13.82 14.46
C LYS A 16 -3.34 13.39 13.09
N LEU A 17 -3.53 12.13 12.72
CA LEU A 17 -3.14 11.61 11.41
C LEU A 17 -3.79 12.40 10.26
N MET A 18 -5.08 12.74 10.36
CA MET A 18 -5.76 13.57 9.36
C MET A 18 -5.15 14.96 9.17
N ARG A 19 -4.50 15.51 10.20
CA ARG A 19 -3.87 16.83 10.14
C ARG A 19 -2.44 16.77 9.62
N GLU A 20 -1.70 15.73 9.98
CA GLU A 20 -0.26 15.62 9.71
C GLU A 20 0.03 14.80 8.44
N HIS A 21 -0.78 13.78 8.15
CA HIS A 21 -0.57 12.79 7.10
C HIS A 21 -1.89 12.50 6.34
N VAL A 22 -2.43 13.50 5.65
CA VAL A 22 -3.80 13.43 5.09
C VAL A 22 -4.00 12.28 4.09
N GLY A 23 -2.98 11.97 3.28
CA GLY A 23 -3.03 10.88 2.30
C GLY A 23 -3.15 9.52 2.99
N LEU A 24 -2.31 9.26 3.99
CA LEU A 24 -2.37 8.04 4.80
C LEU A 24 -3.66 7.97 5.62
N ALA A 25 -4.13 9.09 6.16
CA ALA A 25 -5.43 9.15 6.83
C ALA A 25 -6.58 8.79 5.89
N SER A 26 -6.56 9.26 4.64
CA SER A 26 -7.54 8.88 3.61
C SER A 26 -7.58 7.38 3.35
N MET A 27 -6.46 6.67 3.51
CA MET A 27 -6.41 5.21 3.42
C MET A 27 -6.97 4.52 4.68
N LEU A 28 -6.71 5.11 5.86
CA LEU A 28 -7.18 4.58 7.14
C LEU A 28 -8.71 4.67 7.33
N MET A 29 -9.33 5.76 6.88
CA MET A 29 -10.71 6.09 7.29
C MET A 29 -11.78 5.07 6.86
N PRO A 30 -11.68 4.40 5.70
CA PRO A 30 -12.62 3.34 5.34
C PRO A 30 -12.41 2.00 6.05
N LEU A 31 -11.31 1.83 6.80
CA LEU A 31 -11.04 0.59 7.53
C LEU A 31 -11.82 0.54 8.85
N ASP A 32 -12.42 -0.62 9.12
CA ASP A 32 -13.19 -0.85 10.34
C ASP A 32 -12.27 -1.16 11.51
N PHE A 33 -12.39 -0.40 12.60
CA PHE A 33 -11.60 -0.64 13.81
C PHE A 33 -12.39 -1.54 14.75
N VAL A 34 -11.85 -2.74 15.02
CA VAL A 34 -12.48 -3.77 15.83
C VAL A 34 -11.60 -4.05 17.04
N GLN A 35 -12.15 -3.93 18.24
CA GLN A 35 -11.44 -4.35 19.45
C GLN A 35 -11.32 -5.87 19.43
N ASP A 36 -10.10 -6.36 19.58
CA ASP A 36 -9.79 -7.79 19.66
C ASP A 36 -8.61 -7.98 20.61
N ASP A 37 -8.92 -8.39 21.84
CA ASP A 37 -7.92 -8.61 22.90
C ASP A 37 -7.28 -10.01 22.84
N ASP A 38 -7.69 -10.86 21.88
CA ASP A 38 -6.95 -12.08 21.56
C ASP A 38 -5.62 -11.74 20.83
N GLN A 39 -5.56 -10.56 20.21
CA GLN A 39 -4.33 -9.99 19.66
C GLN A 39 -3.48 -9.39 20.78
N ASN A 40 -2.15 -9.50 20.65
CA ASN A 40 -1.23 -8.85 21.58
C ASN A 40 -1.01 -7.37 21.26
N THR A 41 -1.23 -6.96 20.00
CA THR A 41 -0.92 -5.62 19.47
C THR A 41 -2.04 -5.08 18.60
N MET A 42 -1.70 -4.48 17.45
CA MET A 42 -2.63 -4.24 16.35
C MET A 42 -2.33 -5.20 15.20
N ALA A 43 -3.34 -5.44 14.37
CA ALA A 43 -3.25 -6.29 13.20
C ALA A 43 -4.20 -5.82 12.11
N THR A 44 -3.98 -6.26 10.87
CA THR A 44 -4.86 -5.93 9.75
C THR A 44 -5.05 -7.11 8.81
N ASP A 45 -6.29 -7.28 8.34
CA ASP A 45 -6.66 -8.22 7.28
C ASP A 45 -6.83 -7.51 5.91
N GLY A 46 -6.56 -6.20 5.85
CA GLY A 46 -6.77 -5.38 4.66
C GLY A 46 -8.12 -4.67 4.57
N LYS A 47 -9.08 -4.99 5.45
CA LYS A 47 -10.40 -4.33 5.56
C LYS A 47 -10.66 -3.80 6.97
N LYS A 48 -10.21 -4.54 7.97
CA LYS A 48 -10.34 -4.26 9.39
C LYS A 48 -8.96 -4.02 9.99
N ILE A 49 -8.93 -3.16 10.99
CA ILE A 49 -7.80 -3.01 11.90
C ILE A 49 -8.26 -3.53 13.26
N PHE A 50 -7.63 -4.61 13.69
CA PHE A 50 -7.81 -5.21 15.01
C PHE A 50 -6.89 -4.48 15.99
N TRP A 51 -7.37 -4.25 17.21
CA TRP A 51 -6.59 -3.58 18.24
C TRP A 51 -6.87 -4.15 19.62
N ALA A 52 -5.80 -4.43 20.35
CA ALA A 52 -5.84 -4.81 21.76
C ALA A 52 -5.91 -3.57 22.65
N GLU A 53 -6.81 -3.55 23.62
CA GLU A 53 -7.05 -2.39 24.48
C GLU A 53 -5.80 -2.01 25.26
N LYS A 54 -5.16 -3.01 25.88
CA LYS A 54 -3.95 -2.81 26.69
C LYS A 54 -2.81 -2.19 25.87
N PHE A 55 -2.58 -2.69 24.67
CA PHE A 55 -1.52 -2.17 23.79
C PHE A 55 -1.76 -0.69 23.43
N VAL A 56 -3.00 -0.34 23.09
CA VAL A 56 -3.38 1.05 22.78
C VAL A 56 -3.19 1.95 24.00
N GLU A 57 -3.55 1.50 25.20
CA GLU A 57 -3.38 2.26 26.43
C GLU A 57 -1.91 2.51 26.78
N ASP A 58 -1.06 1.49 26.62
CA ASP A 58 0.37 1.54 26.96
C ASP A 58 1.21 2.29 25.91
N THR A 59 0.78 2.33 24.64
CA THR A 59 1.55 2.95 23.53
C THR A 59 1.37 4.46 23.47
N ASP A 60 2.45 5.25 23.43
CA ASP A 60 2.34 6.71 23.36
C ASP A 60 1.67 7.20 22.07
N LEU A 61 0.95 8.33 22.13
CA LEU A 61 0.14 8.81 21.00
C LEU A 61 0.92 8.99 19.67
N PRO A 62 2.17 9.51 19.65
CA PRO A 62 2.95 9.58 18.42
C PRO A 62 3.34 8.21 17.86
N GLU A 63 3.68 7.25 18.74
CA GLU A 63 4.03 5.87 18.34
C GLU A 63 2.80 5.12 17.84
N LEU A 64 1.66 5.28 18.52
CA LEU A 64 0.37 4.73 18.09
C LEU A 64 -0.03 5.25 16.71
N MET A 65 0.28 6.51 16.39
CA MET A 65 0.07 7.05 15.05
C MET A 65 0.98 6.36 14.01
N ALA A 66 2.22 6.05 14.36
CA ALA A 66 3.11 5.27 13.51
C ALA A 66 2.60 3.83 13.33
N VAL A 67 2.01 3.21 14.36
CA VAL A 67 1.34 1.91 14.24
C VAL A 67 0.14 1.99 13.29
N PHE A 68 -0.69 3.04 13.35
CA PHE A 68 -1.79 3.20 12.36
C PHE A 68 -1.26 3.31 10.93
N ILE A 69 -0.15 4.02 10.73
CA ILE A 69 0.50 4.11 9.42
C ILE A 69 1.05 2.74 9.00
N HIS A 70 1.63 1.98 9.92
CA HIS A 70 2.10 0.62 9.68
C HIS A 70 0.98 -0.29 9.18
N GLU A 71 -0.16 -0.34 9.90
CA GLU A 71 -1.33 -1.12 9.47
C GLU A 71 -1.85 -0.67 8.10
N VAL A 72 -1.92 0.64 7.86
CA VAL A 72 -2.31 1.19 6.55
C VAL A 72 -1.34 0.78 5.45
N LEU A 73 -0.03 0.78 5.72
CA LEU A 73 0.96 0.42 4.72
C LEU A 73 0.88 -1.07 4.34
N HIS A 74 0.44 -1.96 5.23
CA HIS A 74 0.12 -3.34 4.82
C HIS A 74 -1.02 -3.38 3.81
N VAL A 75 -2.06 -2.56 4.00
CA VAL A 75 -3.17 -2.45 3.04
C VAL A 75 -2.68 -1.87 1.72
N VAL A 76 -1.91 -0.78 1.78
CA VAL A 76 -1.43 -0.05 0.60
C VAL A 76 -0.42 -0.85 -0.22
N TYR A 77 0.39 -1.68 0.44
CA TYR A 77 1.29 -2.63 -0.23
C TYR A 77 0.61 -3.96 -0.58
N GLU A 78 -0.70 -4.09 -0.33
CA GLU A 78 -1.50 -5.27 -0.68
C GLU A 78 -0.97 -6.56 0.01
N HIS A 79 -0.31 -6.43 1.17
CA HIS A 79 0.32 -7.56 1.88
C HIS A 79 -0.65 -8.69 2.26
N PRO A 80 -1.88 -8.41 2.75
CA PRO A 80 -2.89 -9.46 3.02
C PRO A 80 -3.26 -10.32 1.80
N TYR A 81 -3.06 -9.77 0.59
CA TYR A 81 -3.48 -10.40 -0.67
C TYR A 81 -2.31 -11.04 -1.44
N ARG A 82 -1.06 -10.79 -1.01
CA ARG A 82 0.16 -11.16 -1.74
C ARG A 82 0.91 -12.35 -1.17
N ARG A 83 0.53 -12.88 0.00
CA ARG A 83 1.24 -13.97 0.67
C ARG A 83 1.37 -15.23 -0.19
N GLY A 84 0.27 -15.67 -0.80
CA GLY A 84 0.23 -16.93 -1.57
C GLY A 84 0.59 -18.13 -0.69
N ASP A 85 1.41 -19.05 -1.20
CA ASP A 85 1.84 -20.26 -0.48
C ASP A 85 3.00 -20.03 0.50
N ARG A 86 3.38 -18.76 0.76
CA ARG A 86 4.48 -18.41 1.68
C ARG A 86 4.08 -18.66 3.14
N ASP A 87 5.08 -18.96 3.95
CA ASP A 87 4.90 -19.15 5.39
C ASP A 87 4.37 -17.86 6.03
N PRO A 88 3.28 -17.91 6.82
CA PRO A 88 2.67 -16.72 7.43
C PRO A 88 3.61 -15.95 8.34
N LYS A 89 4.40 -16.63 9.18
CA LYS A 89 5.29 -15.95 10.14
C LYS A 89 6.43 -15.25 9.43
N LEU A 90 7.07 -15.94 8.47
CA LEU A 90 8.15 -15.34 7.71
C LEU A 90 7.65 -14.22 6.78
N TRP A 91 6.44 -14.35 6.24
CA TRP A 91 5.80 -13.31 5.44
C TRP A 91 5.58 -12.03 6.24
N ASN A 92 5.03 -12.15 7.45
CA ASN A 92 4.80 -10.99 8.33
C ASN A 92 6.12 -10.27 8.62
N VAL A 93 7.16 -11.01 9.03
CA VAL A 93 8.51 -10.45 9.25
C VAL A 93 9.03 -9.69 8.03
N ALA A 94 8.88 -10.25 6.83
CA ALA A 94 9.34 -9.62 5.60
C ALA A 94 8.57 -8.34 5.26
N CYS A 95 7.24 -8.36 5.47
CA CYS A 95 6.38 -7.19 5.32
C CYS A 95 6.74 -6.09 6.31
N ASP A 96 6.95 -6.44 7.58
CA ASP A 96 7.26 -5.49 8.65
C ASP A 96 8.62 -4.83 8.40
N TYR A 97 9.63 -5.58 7.96
CA TYR A 97 10.90 -4.98 7.57
C TYR A 97 10.71 -3.97 6.43
N ALA A 98 9.91 -4.27 5.40
CA ALA A 98 9.67 -3.33 4.31
C ALA A 98 8.98 -2.04 4.81
N ILE A 99 7.94 -2.19 5.64
CA ILE A 99 7.13 -1.08 6.15
C ILE A 99 7.90 -0.25 7.17
N ASN A 100 8.54 -0.87 8.14
CA ASN A 100 9.24 -0.17 9.22
C ASN A 100 10.44 0.60 8.68
N ASN A 101 11.14 0.06 7.68
CA ASN A 101 12.15 0.82 6.95
C ASN A 101 11.53 2.07 6.30
N TYR A 102 10.37 1.96 5.65
CA TYR A 102 9.69 3.13 5.06
C TYR A 102 9.30 4.18 6.10
N ILE A 103 8.70 3.76 7.21
CA ILE A 103 8.26 4.65 8.30
C ILE A 103 9.46 5.40 8.91
N ILE A 104 10.55 4.70 9.20
CA ILE A 104 11.73 5.29 9.85
C ILE A 104 12.54 6.14 8.87
N ASP A 105 12.79 5.66 7.65
CA ASP A 105 13.69 6.32 6.71
C ASP A 105 13.03 7.43 5.90
N THR A 106 11.76 7.26 5.54
CA THR A 106 11.03 8.20 4.68
C THR A 106 10.16 9.13 5.50
N LEU A 107 9.31 8.58 6.39
CA LEU A 107 8.38 9.39 7.19
C LEU A 107 9.01 9.98 8.45
N ARG A 108 10.19 9.49 8.86
CA ARG A 108 10.92 9.95 10.06
C ARG A 108 10.10 9.86 11.34
N LEU A 109 9.26 8.83 11.43
CA LEU A 109 8.43 8.55 12.60
C LEU A 109 9.09 7.48 13.48
N SER A 110 8.84 7.57 14.79
CA SER A 110 9.26 6.56 15.76
C SER A 110 8.19 5.48 15.88
N LEU A 111 8.62 4.23 15.76
CA LEU A 111 7.80 3.06 16.06
C LEU A 111 7.93 2.71 17.56
N PRO A 112 6.90 2.07 18.15
CA PRO A 112 7.02 1.56 19.51
C PRO A 112 8.15 0.53 19.63
N GLN A 113 8.61 0.31 20.86
CA GLN A 113 9.52 -0.79 21.16
C GLN A 113 8.90 -2.11 20.67
N GLY A 114 9.62 -2.87 19.85
CA GLY A 114 9.04 -4.01 19.15
C GLY A 114 9.20 -3.98 17.62
N GLY A 115 9.45 -2.80 17.04
CA GLY A 115 9.53 -2.67 15.58
C GLY A 115 10.77 -3.29 14.95
N LEU A 116 10.58 -4.29 14.09
CA LEU A 116 11.66 -4.86 13.26
C LEU A 116 12.20 -3.82 12.27
N TYR A 117 13.47 -3.44 12.41
CA TYR A 117 14.15 -2.54 11.49
C TYR A 117 15.54 -3.04 11.14
N SER A 118 15.91 -2.94 9.87
CA SER A 118 17.26 -3.22 9.42
C SER A 118 17.58 -2.49 8.12
N TYR A 119 18.61 -1.64 8.17
CA TYR A 119 19.06 -0.83 7.03
C TYR A 119 19.40 -1.67 5.79
N LYS A 120 19.77 -2.95 5.96
CA LYS A 120 20.07 -3.86 4.84
C LYS A 120 18.87 -4.09 3.90
N TYR A 121 17.65 -3.92 4.42
CA TYR A 121 16.40 -4.13 3.68
C TYR A 121 15.77 -2.84 3.18
N ARG A 122 16.48 -1.71 3.29
CA ARG A 122 16.00 -0.41 2.80
C ARG A 122 15.65 -0.49 1.30
N ASN A 123 14.48 0.04 0.94
CA ASN A 123 13.94 0.06 -0.42
C ASN A 123 13.72 -1.34 -1.04
N MET A 124 13.71 -2.41 -0.25
CA MET A 124 13.37 -3.75 -0.72
C MET A 124 11.88 -4.03 -0.53
N THR A 125 11.33 -4.84 -1.43
CA THR A 125 9.95 -5.35 -1.32
C THR A 125 9.88 -6.52 -0.33
N ALA A 126 8.69 -6.77 0.22
CA ALA A 126 8.45 -7.92 1.10
C ALA A 126 8.87 -9.25 0.45
N GLU A 127 8.64 -9.45 -0.85
CA GLU A 127 9.04 -10.67 -1.56
C GLU A 127 10.56 -10.84 -1.68
N GLN A 128 11.28 -9.73 -1.89
CA GLN A 128 12.75 -9.78 -1.95
C GLN A 128 13.32 -10.12 -0.56
N ILE A 129 12.79 -9.50 0.49
CA ILE A 129 13.20 -9.76 1.87
C ILE A 129 12.86 -11.21 2.26
N TYR A 130 11.64 -11.66 1.97
CA TYR A 130 11.21 -13.04 2.20
C TYR A 130 12.15 -14.02 1.52
N ARG A 131 12.47 -13.82 0.23
CA ARG A 131 13.37 -14.70 -0.50
C ARG A 131 14.76 -14.78 0.14
N ILE A 132 15.31 -13.64 0.59
CA ILE A 132 16.58 -13.63 1.30
C ILE A 132 16.47 -14.46 2.57
N LEU A 133 15.49 -14.20 3.42
CA LEU A 133 15.33 -14.90 4.70
C LEU A 133 14.98 -16.39 4.55
N ASP A 134 14.35 -16.79 3.45
CA ASP A 134 14.00 -18.19 3.14
C ASP A 134 15.23 -18.98 2.66
N THR A 135 16.09 -18.34 1.84
CA THR A 135 17.21 -18.99 1.13
C THR A 135 18.58 -18.84 1.80
N ASP A 136 18.77 -17.81 2.61
CA ASP A 136 20.03 -17.50 3.30
C ASP A 136 19.87 -17.75 4.80
N ASP A 137 20.43 -18.86 5.27
CA ASP A 137 20.34 -19.28 6.67
C ASP A 137 21.04 -18.30 7.62
N ASP A 138 22.13 -17.65 7.19
CA ASP A 138 22.82 -16.63 8.00
C ASP A 138 21.91 -15.40 8.17
N ALA A 139 21.25 -14.97 7.10
CA ALA A 139 20.29 -13.87 7.15
C ALA A 139 19.07 -14.18 8.03
N PHE A 140 18.63 -15.44 8.05
CA PHE A 140 17.55 -15.93 8.91
C PHE A 140 17.97 -15.96 10.39
N GLU A 141 19.17 -16.44 10.70
CA GLU A 141 19.71 -16.44 12.06
C GLU A 141 19.87 -15.02 12.62
N ASP A 142 20.39 -14.09 11.82
CA ASP A 142 20.49 -12.66 12.16
C ASP A 142 19.11 -12.07 12.47
N MET A 143 18.11 -12.39 11.65
CA MET A 143 16.74 -11.96 11.86
C MET A 143 16.19 -12.50 13.19
N MET A 144 16.39 -13.79 13.47
CA MET A 144 15.94 -14.44 14.70
C MET A 144 16.58 -13.82 15.94
N GLN A 145 17.87 -13.47 15.88
CA GLN A 145 18.56 -12.78 16.98
C GLN A 145 17.98 -11.37 17.21
N ASN A 146 17.77 -10.62 16.13
CA ASN A 146 17.17 -9.30 16.18
C ASN A 146 15.75 -9.36 16.78
N ALA A 147 14.92 -10.25 16.24
CA ALA A 147 13.56 -10.52 16.69
C ALA A 147 13.48 -10.85 18.19
N LYS A 148 14.38 -11.70 18.70
CA LYS A 148 14.48 -12.05 20.14
C LYS A 148 14.96 -10.89 21.02
N SER A 149 15.87 -10.06 20.51
CA SER A 149 16.37 -8.90 21.25
C SER A 149 15.31 -7.81 21.43
N ILE A 150 14.36 -7.75 20.51
CA ILE A 150 13.28 -6.77 20.45
C ILE A 150 12.05 -7.23 21.26
N SER A 151 11.77 -8.54 21.30
CA SER A 151 10.74 -9.12 22.17
C SER A 151 11.18 -9.10 23.64
N SER A 152 11.00 -7.97 24.32
CA SER A 152 11.41 -7.74 25.71
C SER A 152 10.47 -8.36 26.75
N ASP A 153 9.86 -9.52 26.46
CA ASP A 153 9.00 -10.22 27.41
C ASP A 153 9.46 -11.68 27.59
N GLU A 154 10.03 -11.98 28.76
CA GLU A 154 10.44 -13.32 29.19
C GLU A 154 9.26 -14.29 29.40
N SER A 155 8.02 -13.86 29.14
CA SER A 155 6.81 -14.65 29.43
C SER A 155 6.36 -15.61 28.31
N LEU A 156 7.12 -15.76 27.22
CA LEU A 156 6.81 -16.73 26.14
C LEU A 156 7.92 -17.75 25.87
N SER A 157 8.66 -18.16 26.91
CA SER A 157 9.47 -19.39 26.87
C SER A 157 8.65 -20.59 27.32
N GLY A 158 7.67 -20.99 26.51
CA GLY A 158 7.09 -22.33 26.62
C GLY A 158 8.14 -23.34 26.17
N GLU A 159 8.63 -24.18 27.10
CA GLU A 159 9.45 -25.35 26.78
C GLU A 159 8.70 -26.25 25.79
N SER A 160 9.02 -26.13 24.50
CA SER A 160 8.57 -27.06 23.47
C SER A 160 9.55 -28.23 23.42
N ASN A 161 9.12 -29.35 24.02
CA ASN A 161 9.72 -30.66 23.84
C ASN A 161 9.93 -30.95 22.35
N GLN A 162 11.16 -31.29 21.97
CA GLN A 162 11.58 -31.69 20.63
C GLN A 162 10.66 -32.77 20.05
N SER A 163 9.67 -32.34 19.27
CA SER A 163 8.87 -33.19 18.41
C SER A 163 9.31 -32.87 16.98
N LYS A 164 10.15 -33.74 16.42
CA LYS A 164 10.71 -33.62 15.07
C LYS A 164 9.63 -33.76 14.02
N SER A 165 8.95 -32.66 13.72
CA SER A 165 8.17 -32.43 12.50
C SER A 165 7.95 -30.92 12.34
N GLY A 166 8.99 -30.11 12.48
CA GLY A 166 8.83 -28.65 12.62
C GLY A 166 9.20 -27.91 11.35
N ASN A 167 8.27 -27.10 10.84
CA ASN A 167 8.58 -26.04 9.89
C ASN A 167 9.58 -25.08 10.57
N LYS A 168 10.71 -24.72 9.91
CA LYS A 168 11.79 -23.91 10.51
C LYS A 168 11.35 -22.51 10.96
N TYR A 169 10.16 -22.08 10.53
CA TYR A 169 9.56 -20.78 10.82
C TYR A 169 8.69 -20.76 12.09
N GLU A 170 8.37 -21.91 12.68
CA GLU A 170 7.49 -22.01 13.86
C GLU A 170 8.03 -21.25 15.08
N ASP A 171 9.36 -21.19 15.24
CA ASP A 171 10.02 -20.55 16.38
C ASP A 171 10.17 -19.03 16.23
N ILE A 172 9.69 -18.43 15.13
CA ILE A 172 9.71 -16.97 14.97
C ILE A 172 8.79 -16.36 16.04
N PRO A 173 9.31 -15.44 16.88
CA PRO A 173 8.52 -14.77 17.91
C PRO A 173 7.54 -13.77 17.28
N THR A 174 6.37 -13.64 17.90
CA THR A 174 5.38 -12.61 17.52
C THR A 174 5.97 -11.22 17.71
N GLN A 175 5.80 -10.35 16.71
CA GLN A 175 6.27 -8.97 16.72
C GLN A 175 5.09 -8.01 16.81
N VAL A 176 5.39 -6.71 16.92
CA VAL A 176 4.36 -5.67 16.90
C VAL A 176 3.88 -5.46 15.47
N GLY A 177 2.58 -5.68 15.25
CA GLY A 177 1.95 -5.63 13.93
C GLY A 177 1.84 -7.03 13.34
N GLU A 178 0.61 -7.50 13.11
CA GLU A 178 0.37 -8.76 12.40
C GLU A 178 -0.43 -8.52 11.13
N VAL A 179 0.00 -9.16 10.03
CA VAL A 179 -0.82 -9.27 8.82
C VAL A 179 -1.59 -10.57 8.89
N LEU A 180 -2.90 -10.45 8.81
CA LEU A 180 -3.81 -11.58 8.69
C LEU A 180 -4.19 -11.76 7.22
N ASP A 181 -4.46 -13.00 6.83
CA ASP A 181 -5.02 -13.26 5.51
C ASP A 181 -6.41 -12.62 5.40
N ALA A 182 -6.66 -11.96 4.27
CA ALA A 182 -7.95 -11.36 4.01
C ALA A 182 -9.05 -12.43 3.90
N THR A 183 -10.11 -12.29 4.69
CA THR A 183 -11.25 -13.21 4.72
C THR A 183 -12.53 -12.55 4.19
N ASP A 184 -13.51 -13.39 3.83
CA ASP A 184 -14.87 -12.96 3.56
C ASP A 184 -15.65 -12.66 4.86
N GLU A 185 -16.92 -12.25 4.75
CA GLU A 185 -17.76 -11.94 5.91
C GLU A 185 -18.02 -13.16 6.81
N ASP A 186 -17.83 -14.37 6.28
CA ASP A 186 -18.03 -15.64 6.96
C ASP A 186 -16.71 -16.26 7.49
N GLY A 187 -15.57 -15.56 7.31
CA GLY A 187 -14.24 -16.00 7.76
C GLY A 187 -13.54 -16.98 6.83
N ASN A 188 -14.02 -17.20 5.60
CA ASN A 188 -13.36 -18.06 4.62
C ASN A 188 -12.32 -17.29 3.79
N PRO A 189 -11.33 -17.98 3.21
CA PRO A 189 -10.38 -17.37 2.28
C PRO A 189 -11.09 -16.77 1.06
N LEU A 190 -10.67 -15.58 0.66
CA LEU A 190 -11.24 -14.90 -0.51
C LEU A 190 -10.97 -15.66 -1.81
N SER A 191 -11.95 -15.62 -2.71
CA SER A 191 -11.77 -16.06 -4.09
C SER A 191 -10.87 -15.09 -4.88
N LYS A 192 -10.29 -15.55 -5.99
CA LYS A 192 -9.42 -14.72 -6.85
C LYS A 192 -10.11 -13.43 -7.30
N ASP A 193 -11.37 -13.52 -7.71
CA ASP A 193 -12.14 -12.37 -8.18
C ASP A 193 -12.35 -11.34 -7.07
N GLN A 194 -12.63 -11.80 -5.84
CA GLN A 194 -12.76 -10.91 -4.68
C GLN A 194 -11.43 -10.24 -4.30
N ILE A 195 -10.31 -10.95 -4.44
CA ILE A 195 -8.97 -10.39 -4.23
C ILE A 195 -8.71 -9.29 -5.27
N GLU A 196 -8.99 -9.55 -6.55
CA GLU A 196 -8.81 -8.57 -7.63
C GLU A 196 -9.68 -7.33 -7.43
N GLU A 197 -10.93 -7.50 -6.99
CA GLU A 197 -11.83 -6.40 -6.66
C GLU A 197 -11.29 -5.57 -5.48
N ALA A 198 -10.87 -6.23 -4.39
CA ALA A 198 -10.32 -5.56 -3.21
C ALA A 198 -9.03 -4.78 -3.55
N VAL A 199 -8.12 -5.39 -4.30
CA VAL A 199 -6.89 -4.74 -4.77
C VAL A 199 -7.21 -3.55 -5.68
N THR A 200 -8.19 -3.68 -6.58
CA THR A 200 -8.62 -2.58 -7.45
C THR A 200 -9.17 -1.42 -6.64
N ALA A 201 -9.99 -1.69 -5.62
CA ALA A 201 -10.54 -0.67 -4.72
C ALA A 201 -9.42 0.05 -3.95
N ILE A 202 -8.46 -0.69 -3.39
CA ILE A 202 -7.29 -0.13 -2.69
C ILE A 202 -6.50 0.80 -3.61
N ARG A 203 -6.23 0.40 -4.86
CA ARG A 203 -5.50 1.21 -5.84
C ARG A 203 -6.25 2.47 -6.24
N GLN A 204 -7.56 2.38 -6.45
CA GLN A 204 -8.40 3.55 -6.73
C GLN A 204 -8.35 4.54 -5.56
N GLN A 205 -8.45 4.03 -4.33
CA GLN A 205 -8.37 4.85 -3.12
C GLN A 205 -6.97 5.45 -2.92
N LEU A 206 -5.90 4.73 -3.27
CA LEU A 206 -4.54 5.27 -3.25
C LEU A 206 -4.38 6.43 -4.24
N SER A 207 -4.98 6.31 -5.43
CA SER A 207 -4.98 7.40 -6.43
C SER A 207 -5.73 8.64 -5.92
N THR A 208 -6.87 8.47 -5.27
CA THR A 208 -7.61 9.60 -4.69
C THR A 208 -6.88 10.20 -3.50
N ALA A 209 -6.31 9.37 -2.62
CA ALA A 209 -5.51 9.80 -1.48
C ALA A 209 -4.30 10.64 -1.93
N ASN A 210 -3.58 10.22 -2.97
CA ASN A 210 -2.47 10.97 -3.53
C ASN A 210 -2.89 12.34 -4.09
N LYS A 211 -4.05 12.41 -4.75
CA LYS A 211 -4.61 13.69 -5.22
C LYS A 211 -4.93 14.62 -4.06
N VAL A 212 -5.51 14.10 -2.99
CA VAL A 212 -5.80 14.87 -1.76
C VAL A 212 -4.50 15.36 -1.11
N GLU A 213 -3.49 14.52 -1.10
CA GLU A 213 -2.19 14.84 -0.52
C GLU A 213 -1.47 15.97 -1.26
N ALA A 214 -1.48 15.90 -2.60
CA ALA A 214 -0.91 16.93 -3.47
C ALA A 214 -1.57 18.30 -3.27
N LEU A 215 -2.87 18.34 -2.91
CA LEU A 215 -3.58 19.59 -2.60
C LEU A 215 -3.17 20.18 -1.25
N ASN A 216 -2.81 19.34 -0.28
CA ASN A 216 -2.40 19.77 1.06
C ASN A 216 -0.88 19.98 1.20
N GLY A 217 -0.09 19.69 0.16
CA GLY A 217 1.36 19.90 0.16
C GLY A 217 2.16 18.88 0.99
N THR A 218 1.56 17.72 1.27
CA THR A 218 2.23 16.56 1.89
C THR A 218 2.73 15.60 0.80
N SER A 219 3.69 14.72 1.11
CA SER A 219 4.30 13.82 0.10
C SER A 219 4.63 12.41 0.64
N ASP A 220 4.00 12.01 1.72
CA ASP A 220 4.07 10.74 2.41
C ASP A 220 3.69 9.55 1.53
N LEU A 221 2.78 9.69 0.55
CA LEU A 221 2.44 8.61 -0.39
C LEU A 221 3.32 8.60 -1.64
N LYS A 222 4.14 9.63 -1.88
CA LYS A 222 4.93 9.73 -3.11
C LYS A 222 5.90 8.55 -3.26
N GLY A 223 6.64 8.24 -2.19
CA GLY A 223 7.56 7.10 -2.16
C GLY A 223 6.86 5.75 -2.28
N VAL A 224 5.67 5.62 -1.67
CA VAL A 224 4.80 4.43 -1.80
C VAL A 224 4.35 4.22 -3.23
N ILE A 225 3.94 5.29 -3.92
CA ILE A 225 3.48 5.20 -5.30
C ILE A 225 4.67 4.89 -6.21
N GLU A 226 5.82 5.52 -6.01
CA GLU A 226 7.05 5.23 -6.77
C GLU A 226 7.52 3.78 -6.57
N SER A 227 7.43 3.23 -5.35
CA SER A 227 7.80 1.84 -5.06
C SER A 227 6.76 0.84 -5.58
N ASN A 228 5.46 1.17 -5.51
CA ASN A 228 4.41 0.41 -6.15
C ASN A 228 4.48 0.51 -7.68
N SER A 229 5.07 1.58 -8.25
CA SER A 229 5.22 1.85 -9.69
C SER A 229 6.17 0.89 -10.45
N SER A 230 6.25 -0.36 -10.00
CA SER A 230 6.27 -1.50 -10.93
C SER A 230 4.91 -1.72 -11.62
N ILE A 231 3.92 -0.85 -11.34
CA ILE A 231 2.65 -0.73 -12.05
C ILE A 231 2.94 -0.84 -13.54
N ARG A 232 2.51 -1.96 -14.14
CA ARG A 232 2.13 -2.00 -15.54
C ARG A 232 1.03 -0.96 -15.67
N VAL A 233 1.42 0.30 -15.85
CA VAL A 233 0.50 1.34 -16.23
C VAL A 233 -0.12 0.78 -17.49
N ASP A 234 -1.44 0.67 -17.53
CA ASP A 234 -2.12 0.52 -18.81
C ASP A 234 -1.85 1.82 -19.58
N TRP A 235 -0.66 1.86 -20.15
CA TRP A 235 -0.13 3.01 -20.83
C TRP A 235 -0.91 3.22 -22.11
N VAL A 236 -1.59 2.18 -22.62
CA VAL A 236 -2.55 2.29 -23.72
C VAL A 236 -3.75 3.12 -23.27
N ALA A 237 -4.37 2.78 -22.13
CA ALA A 237 -5.46 3.59 -21.57
C ALA A 237 -4.99 5.02 -21.22
N SER A 238 -3.79 5.16 -20.65
CA SER A 238 -3.24 6.46 -20.25
C SER A 238 -2.91 7.35 -21.46
N ILE A 239 -2.36 6.77 -22.54
CA ILE A 239 -2.13 7.46 -23.80
C ILE A 239 -3.46 7.77 -24.49
N ALA A 240 -4.45 6.87 -24.45
CA ALA A 240 -5.76 7.10 -25.04
C ALA A 240 -6.46 8.30 -24.38
N ASP A 241 -6.45 8.39 -23.04
CA ASP A 241 -6.99 9.52 -22.29
C ASP A 241 -6.24 10.82 -22.64
N TRP A 242 -4.91 10.77 -22.71
CA TRP A 242 -4.09 11.92 -23.11
C TRP A 242 -4.35 12.38 -24.55
N LEU A 243 -4.44 11.45 -25.51
CA LEU A 243 -4.76 11.75 -26.90
C LEU A 243 -6.16 12.35 -27.03
N GLN A 244 -7.13 11.86 -26.26
CA GLN A 244 -8.46 12.45 -26.22
C GLN A 244 -8.40 13.89 -25.72
N ASP A 245 -7.64 14.19 -24.67
CA ASP A 245 -7.50 15.56 -24.17
C ASP A 245 -6.84 16.48 -25.21
N VAL A 246 -5.73 16.05 -25.80
CA VAL A 246 -4.94 16.83 -26.78
C VAL A 246 -5.70 17.06 -28.09
N PHE A 247 -6.38 16.05 -28.63
CA PHE A 247 -7.07 16.13 -29.92
C PHE A 247 -8.57 16.45 -29.82
N SER A 248 -9.06 16.84 -28.64
CA SER A 248 -10.48 16.95 -28.35
C SER A 248 -11.24 17.96 -29.24
N TYR A 249 -10.80 19.21 -29.36
CA TYR A 249 -11.58 20.26 -30.04
C TYR A 249 -10.76 21.38 -30.67
N VAL A 250 -11.24 21.90 -31.81
CA VAL A 250 -10.75 23.15 -32.41
C VAL A 250 -11.86 24.19 -32.47
N HIS A 251 -11.47 25.46 -32.32
CA HIS A 251 -12.37 26.59 -32.47
C HIS A 251 -12.63 26.88 -33.96
N SER A 252 -13.88 26.78 -34.39
CA SER A 252 -14.30 27.07 -35.76
C SER A 252 -15.39 28.13 -35.82
N TYR A 253 -15.25 29.05 -36.78
CA TYR A 253 -16.29 30.02 -37.13
C TYR A 253 -17.25 29.50 -38.22
N LYS A 254 -17.01 28.32 -38.81
CA LYS A 254 -17.90 27.73 -39.83
C LYS A 254 -19.32 27.52 -39.31
N LYS A 255 -19.46 27.31 -38.00
CA LYS A 255 -20.75 27.21 -37.31
C LYS A 255 -20.65 28.00 -36.00
N PRO A 256 -21.19 29.22 -35.89
CA PRO A 256 -21.07 30.02 -34.68
C PRO A 256 -21.81 29.40 -33.49
N ASN A 257 -21.37 29.71 -32.27
CA ASN A 257 -21.96 29.15 -31.05
C ASN A 257 -23.42 29.60 -30.88
N LYS A 258 -24.36 28.66 -30.97
CA LYS A 258 -25.81 28.90 -30.89
C LYS A 258 -26.27 29.56 -29.59
N ARG A 259 -25.54 29.38 -28.49
CA ARG A 259 -25.89 29.96 -27.19
C ARG A 259 -25.79 31.49 -27.17
N HIS A 260 -24.93 32.06 -28.01
CA HIS A 260 -24.64 33.51 -28.02
C HIS A 260 -25.22 34.23 -29.24
N LEU A 261 -25.72 33.48 -30.24
CA LEU A 261 -26.36 34.03 -31.43
C LEU A 261 -27.55 34.93 -31.12
N ALA A 262 -28.36 34.61 -30.11
CA ALA A 262 -29.51 35.44 -29.71
C ALA A 262 -29.13 36.81 -29.11
N ARG A 263 -27.83 37.04 -28.84
CA ARG A 263 -27.29 38.28 -28.28
C ARG A 263 -26.42 39.05 -29.28
N ASP A 264 -26.50 38.71 -30.58
CA ASP A 264 -25.67 39.26 -31.66
C ASP A 264 -24.15 39.10 -31.49
N TYR A 265 -23.71 38.15 -30.66
CA TYR A 265 -22.30 37.79 -30.53
C TYR A 265 -21.94 36.58 -31.40
N TYR A 266 -21.03 36.77 -32.34
CA TYR A 266 -20.50 35.71 -33.21
C TYR A 266 -19.22 35.11 -32.64
N LEU A 267 -19.38 34.15 -31.72
CA LEU A 267 -18.27 33.44 -31.10
C LEU A 267 -18.00 32.09 -31.78
N PRO A 268 -16.73 31.64 -31.82
CA PRO A 268 -16.37 30.36 -32.40
C PRO A 268 -17.02 29.22 -31.61
N SER A 269 -17.40 28.14 -32.32
CA SER A 269 -17.83 26.90 -31.68
C SER A 269 -16.68 25.91 -31.57
N LYS A 270 -16.77 25.01 -30.58
CA LYS A 270 -15.88 23.84 -30.49
C LYS A 270 -16.40 22.79 -31.47
N VAL A 271 -15.56 22.41 -32.42
CA VAL A 271 -15.84 21.33 -33.38
C VAL A 271 -14.84 20.20 -33.09
N PRO A 272 -15.30 18.95 -32.97
CA PRO A 272 -14.40 17.81 -32.76
C PRO A 272 -13.42 17.69 -33.93
N LEU A 273 -12.16 17.39 -33.62
CA LEU A 273 -11.14 17.16 -34.63
C LEU A 273 -11.34 15.76 -35.21
N ASN A 274 -11.91 15.65 -36.42
CA ASN A 274 -12.24 14.34 -37.00
C ASN A 274 -11.01 13.52 -37.44
N ASN A 275 -9.82 14.13 -37.50
CA ASN A 275 -8.58 13.48 -37.92
C ASN A 275 -7.60 13.66 -36.76
N GLY A 276 -7.36 12.61 -35.97
CA GLY A 276 -6.57 12.60 -34.72
C GLY A 276 -5.07 12.88 -34.86
N GLY A 277 -4.69 13.86 -35.68
CA GLY A 277 -3.30 14.27 -35.91
C GLY A 277 -2.42 13.20 -36.56
N GLU A 278 -1.13 13.51 -36.64
CA GLU A 278 -0.07 12.53 -36.91
C GLU A 278 0.68 12.28 -35.59
N LEU A 279 0.83 11.01 -35.21
CA LEU A 279 1.56 10.61 -34.01
C LEU A 279 2.91 10.01 -34.40
N ALA A 280 4.00 10.63 -33.97
CA ALA A 280 5.34 10.07 -34.11
C ALA A 280 5.68 9.27 -32.84
N VAL A 281 5.98 7.99 -33.00
CA VAL A 281 6.38 7.10 -31.89
C VAL A 281 7.85 6.73 -32.06
N ALA A 282 8.65 6.99 -31.03
CA ALA A 282 10.05 6.57 -30.97
C ALA A 282 10.20 5.55 -29.84
N ILE A 283 10.71 4.37 -30.17
CA ILE A 283 11.04 3.34 -29.18
C ILE A 283 12.54 3.42 -28.95
N ASP A 284 12.93 3.82 -27.74
CA ASP A 284 14.33 3.77 -27.33
C ASP A 284 14.74 2.30 -27.17
N THR A 285 15.84 1.90 -27.79
CA THR A 285 16.41 0.55 -27.67
C THR A 285 17.66 0.53 -26.79
N SER A 286 18.00 1.65 -26.16
CA SER A 286 19.12 1.75 -25.22
C SER A 286 18.69 1.30 -23.82
N GLY A 287 19.53 0.52 -23.12
CA GLY A 287 19.27 0.14 -21.73
C GLY A 287 18.65 -1.24 -21.46
N SER A 288 19.13 -2.30 -22.12
CA SER A 288 18.77 -3.71 -21.81
C SER A 288 17.31 -4.09 -22.08
N ILE A 289 16.79 -3.70 -23.25
CA ILE A 289 15.47 -4.14 -23.74
C ILE A 289 15.63 -5.45 -24.53
N CYS A 290 14.74 -6.43 -24.30
CA CYS A 290 14.77 -7.71 -24.99
C CYS A 290 13.82 -7.78 -26.20
N GLN A 291 13.99 -8.78 -27.07
CA GLN A 291 13.18 -8.93 -28.29
C GLN A 291 11.69 -9.14 -27.98
N GLU A 292 11.36 -9.75 -26.85
CA GLU A 292 9.97 -9.95 -26.43
C GLU A 292 9.28 -8.62 -26.09
N GLU A 293 9.98 -7.70 -25.43
CA GLU A 293 9.49 -6.35 -25.12
C GLU A 293 9.29 -5.53 -26.40
N LEU A 294 10.19 -5.63 -27.37
CA LEU A 294 10.04 -4.96 -28.68
C LEU A 294 8.83 -5.48 -29.45
N ASN A 295 8.61 -6.80 -29.45
CA ASN A 295 7.45 -7.39 -30.11
C ASN A 295 6.14 -6.95 -29.44
N TYR A 296 6.13 -6.83 -28.11
CA TYR A 296 5.00 -6.29 -27.37
C TYR A 296 4.70 -4.83 -27.75
N PHE A 297 5.71 -3.96 -27.79
CA PHE A 297 5.53 -2.56 -28.25
C PHE A 297 5.02 -2.47 -29.69
N GLY A 298 5.54 -3.33 -30.57
CA GLY A 298 5.09 -3.43 -31.96
C GLY A 298 3.62 -3.85 -32.08
N SER A 299 3.18 -4.85 -31.30
CA SER A 299 1.80 -5.35 -31.33
C SER A 299 0.74 -4.31 -30.95
N ILE A 300 1.14 -3.28 -30.20
CA ILE A 300 0.25 -2.21 -29.73
C ILE A 300 0.07 -1.12 -30.78
N LEU A 301 1.08 -0.90 -31.64
CA LEU A 301 0.99 0.05 -32.75
C LEU A 301 0.15 -0.48 -33.93
N GLU A 302 -0.07 -1.79 -34.00
CA GLU A 302 -0.88 -2.43 -35.05
C GLU A 302 -2.40 -2.47 -34.73
N GLN A 303 -2.80 -2.15 -33.50
CA GLN A 303 -4.20 -2.06 -33.07
C GLN A 303 -4.82 -0.70 -33.41
#